data_AF-A0A970G9P0-F1
#
_entry.id   AF-A0A970G9P0-F1
#
_cell.length_a   1.000
_cell.length_b   1.000
_cell.length_c   1.000
_cell.angle_alpha   90.00
_cell.angle_beta   90.00
_cell.angle_gamma   90.00
#
_symmetry.space_group_name_H-M   'P 1'
#
loop_
_entity.id
_entity.type
_entity.pdbx_description
1 polymer ?
#
loop_
_entity_poly.entity_id
_entity_poly.type
_entity_poly.pdbx_seq_one_letter_code
_entity_poly.pdbx_strand_id
1 'polypeptide(L)'
;RIADIDKIIRKLYEDNVMGKIPEERFYKMSAEYEAEQKALEERISKLKHTIDTANEQSLNTDRFLALVKKYTEITELDAEIIREFIDKIIVFKAEKVDGRRTQRIQIFYNCIGAIDLPN
;
A
#
# COMPACT_ATOMS: atom_id res chain seq x y z
N ARG A 1 4.32 -4.65 -24.68
CA ARG A 1 5.66 -5.13 -24.30
C ARG A 1 5.66 -6.60 -23.86
N ILE A 2 5.06 -6.98 -22.73
CA ILE A 2 5.00 -8.41 -22.32
C ILE A 2 4.39 -9.28 -23.43
N ALA A 3 3.22 -8.90 -23.94
CA ALA A 3 2.60 -9.59 -25.08
C ALA A 3 3.43 -9.61 -26.38
N ASP A 4 4.40 -8.69 -26.52
CA ASP A 4 5.33 -8.68 -27.66
C ASP A 4 6.48 -9.66 -27.41
N ILE A 5 6.96 -9.76 -26.16
CA ILE A 5 7.93 -10.77 -25.72
C ILE A 5 7.34 -12.17 -25.93
N ASP A 6 6.08 -12.41 -25.56
CA ASP A 6 5.40 -13.69 -25.78
C ASP A 6 5.38 -14.09 -27.28
N LYS A 7 5.17 -13.11 -28.17
CA LYS A 7 5.21 -13.33 -29.62
C LYS A 7 6.62 -13.64 -30.10
N ILE A 8 7.63 -12.92 -29.57
CA ILE A 8 9.04 -13.14 -29.90
C ILE A 8 9.48 -14.53 -29.45
N ILE A 9 9.17 -14.94 -28.21
CA ILE A 9 9.48 -16.27 -27.67
C ILE A 9 8.85 -17.35 -28.56
N ARG A 10 7.56 -17.21 -28.90
CA ARG A 10 6.88 -18.18 -29.78
C ARG A 10 7.59 -18.35 -31.13
N LYS A 11 7.96 -17.23 -31.77
CA LYS A 11 8.70 -17.26 -33.04
C LYS A 11 10.09 -17.85 -32.88
N LEU A 12 10.77 -17.58 -31.78
CA LEU A 12 12.08 -18.13 -31.45
C LEU A 12 12.03 -19.67 -31.32
N TYR A 13 10.96 -20.20 -30.72
CA TYR A 13 10.70 -21.64 -30.68
C TYR A 13 10.47 -22.23 -32.08
N GLU A 14 9.65 -21.58 -32.91
CA GLU A 14 9.40 -22.01 -34.30
C GLU A 14 10.71 -22.05 -35.12
N ASP A 15 11.54 -21.01 -35.02
CA ASP A 15 12.81 -20.93 -35.73
C ASP A 15 13.85 -21.94 -35.21
N ASN A 16 13.82 -22.30 -33.92
CA ASN A 16 14.63 -23.39 -33.35
C ASN A 16 14.22 -24.75 -33.91
N VAL A 17 12.92 -25.06 -33.93
CA VAL A 17 12.40 -26.33 -34.48
C VAL A 17 12.67 -26.43 -35.98
N MET A 18 12.68 -25.32 -36.71
CA MET A 18 13.05 -25.27 -38.13
C MET A 18 14.57 -25.33 -38.37
N GLY A 19 15.39 -25.40 -37.31
CA GLY A 19 16.86 -25.46 -37.40
C GLY A 19 17.51 -24.18 -37.94
N LYS A 20 16.79 -23.04 -37.94
CA LYS A 20 17.29 -21.76 -38.44
C LYS A 20 18.21 -21.06 -37.45
N ILE A 21 18.15 -21.44 -36.18
CA ILE A 21 19.01 -20.93 -35.11
C ILE A 21 19.69 -22.09 -34.38
N PRO A 22 20.96 -21.93 -33.96
CA PRO A 22 21.62 -22.89 -33.10
C PRO A 22 20.95 -22.99 -31.72
N GLU A 23 20.92 -24.19 -31.16
CA GLU A 23 20.27 -24.46 -29.87
C GLU A 23 20.85 -23.62 -28.72
N GLU A 24 22.18 -23.44 -28.69
CA GLU A 24 22.85 -22.56 -27.72
C GLU A 24 22.32 -21.12 -27.76
N ARG A 25 22.05 -20.61 -28.97
CA ARG A 25 21.54 -19.26 -29.16
C ARG A 25 20.08 -19.14 -28.76
N PHE A 26 19.29 -20.19 -29.00
CA PHE A 26 17.93 -20.31 -28.50
C PHE A 26 17.89 -20.20 -26.97
N TYR A 27 18.68 -21.01 -26.24
CA TYR A 27 18.68 -20.97 -24.77
C TYR A 27 19.04 -19.59 -24.23
N LYS A 28 20.08 -18.96 -24.79
CA LYS A 28 20.51 -17.63 -24.34
C LYS A 28 19.40 -16.59 -24.54
N MET A 29 18.80 -16.52 -25.73
CA MET A 29 17.77 -15.53 -26.03
C MET A 29 16.48 -15.80 -25.24
N SER A 30 16.06 -17.06 -25.12
CA SER A 30 14.89 -17.44 -24.32
C SER A 30 15.06 -17.03 -22.86
N ALA A 31 16.21 -17.30 -22.26
CA ALA A 31 16.50 -16.93 -20.88
C ALA A 31 16.48 -15.40 -20.66
N GLU A 32 17.05 -14.63 -21.59
CA GLU A 32 17.02 -13.16 -21.52
C GLU A 32 15.59 -12.61 -21.60
N TYR A 33 14.76 -13.14 -22.51
CA TYR A 33 13.37 -12.70 -22.67
C TYR A 33 12.47 -13.11 -21.49
N GLU A 34 12.62 -14.33 -20.97
CA GLU A 34 11.89 -14.77 -19.78
C GLU A 34 12.26 -13.93 -18.56
N ALA A 35 13.54 -13.57 -18.40
CA ALA A 35 13.97 -12.67 -17.34
C ALA A 35 13.39 -11.26 -17.50
N GLU A 36 13.36 -10.71 -18.72
CA GLU A 36 12.72 -9.40 -18.99
C GLU A 36 11.22 -9.45 -18.67
N GLN A 37 10.52 -10.50 -19.10
CA GLN A 37 9.10 -10.69 -18.84
C GLN A 37 8.80 -10.73 -17.34
N LYS A 38 9.53 -11.56 -16.59
CA LYS A 38 9.37 -11.67 -15.13
C LYS A 38 9.61 -10.33 -14.43
N ALA A 39 10.68 -9.61 -14.80
CA ALA A 39 10.97 -8.30 -14.22
C ALA A 39 9.88 -7.27 -14.51
N LEU A 40 9.28 -7.31 -15.71
CA LEU A 40 8.16 -6.43 -16.07
C LEU A 40 6.89 -6.77 -15.28
N GLU A 41 6.57 -8.06 -15.10
CA GLU A 41 5.42 -8.51 -14.32
C GLU A 41 5.54 -8.12 -12.85
N GLU A 42 6.71 -8.32 -12.24
CA GLU A 42 7.01 -7.89 -10.87
C GLU A 42 6.86 -6.37 -10.73
N ARG A 43 7.37 -5.60 -11.71
CA ARG A 43 7.24 -4.14 -11.71
C ARG A 43 5.78 -3.70 -11.82
N ILE A 44 4.98 -4.34 -12.68
CA ILE A 44 3.54 -4.04 -12.80
C ILE A 44 2.83 -4.34 -11.48
N SER A 45 3.10 -5.50 -10.87
CA SER A 45 2.51 -5.88 -9.57
C SER A 45 2.84 -4.85 -8.48
N LYS A 46 4.11 -4.46 -8.38
CA LYS A 46 4.57 -3.45 -7.41
C LYS A 46 3.92 -2.08 -7.63
N LEU A 47 3.82 -1.64 -8.89
CA LEU A 47 3.19 -0.37 -9.23
C LEU A 47 1.69 -0.39 -8.94
N LYS A 48 0.98 -1.48 -9.28
CA LYS A 48 -0.43 -1.65 -8.92
C LYS A 48 -0.64 -1.57 -7.42
N HIS A 49 0.15 -2.33 -6.65
CA HIS A 49 0.06 -2.29 -5.19
C HIS A 49 0.30 -0.89 -4.61
N THR A 50 1.23 -0.13 -5.19
CA THR A 50 1.50 1.26 -4.78
C THR A 50 0.33 2.19 -5.08
N ILE A 51 -0.28 2.05 -6.26
CA ILE A 51 -1.47 2.80 -6.66
C ILE A 51 -2.65 2.45 -5.76
N ASP A 52 -2.89 1.16 -5.50
CA ASP A 52 -3.98 0.70 -4.66
C ASP A 52 -3.83 1.23 -3.23
N THR A 53 -2.62 1.15 -2.66
CA THR A 53 -2.31 1.71 -1.33
C THR A 53 -2.52 3.23 -1.29
N ALA A 54 -2.09 3.96 -2.33
CA ALA A 54 -2.28 5.41 -2.41
C ALA A 54 -3.76 5.79 -2.55
N ASN A 55 -4.53 5.03 -3.34
CA ASN A 55 -5.96 5.22 -3.51
C ASN A 55 -6.72 4.94 -2.21
N GLU A 56 -6.38 3.86 -1.50
CA GLU A 56 -6.96 3.55 -0.19
C GLU A 56 -6.68 4.68 0.82
N GLN A 57 -5.45 5.19 0.86
CA GLN A 57 -5.09 6.33 1.70
C GLN A 57 -5.86 7.61 1.33
N SER A 58 -5.99 7.91 0.03
CA SER A 58 -6.75 9.06 -0.47
C SER A 58 -8.24 8.97 -0.14
N LEU A 59 -8.86 7.81 -0.39
CA LEU A 59 -10.27 7.57 -0.07
C LEU A 59 -10.53 7.68 1.43
N ASN A 60 -9.60 7.20 2.26
CA ASN A 60 -9.69 7.30 3.70
C ASN A 60 -9.57 8.76 4.18
N THR A 61 -8.69 9.55 3.56
CA THR A 61 -8.53 10.99 3.87
C THR A 61 -9.72 11.82 3.43
N ASP A 62 -10.30 11.56 2.25
CA ASP A 62 -11.51 12.25 1.80
C ASP A 62 -12.72 11.93 2.69
N ARG A 63 -12.87 10.66 3.09
CA ARG A 63 -13.90 10.23 4.04
C ARG A 63 -13.72 10.91 5.40
N PHE A 64 -12.49 10.99 5.89
CA PHE A 64 -12.17 11.71 7.12
C PHE A 64 -12.54 13.19 7.03
N LEU A 65 -12.13 13.87 5.96
CA LEU A 65 -12.43 15.29 5.78
C LEU A 65 -13.95 15.54 5.69
N ALA A 66 -14.69 14.65 5.01
CA ALA A 66 -16.14 14.73 4.94
C ALA A 66 -16.80 14.55 6.32
N LEU A 67 -16.31 13.59 7.12
CA LEU A 67 -16.78 13.40 8.49
C LEU A 67 -16.43 14.59 9.38
N VAL A 68 -15.19 15.09 9.36
CA VAL A 68 -14.77 16.28 10.12
C VAL A 68 -15.64 17.49 9.76
N LYS A 69 -15.89 17.76 8.48
CA LYS A 69 -16.75 18.87 8.05
C LYS A 69 -18.21 18.72 8.49
N LYS A 70 -18.72 17.49 8.59
CA LYS A 70 -20.07 17.22 9.12
C LYS A 70 -20.17 17.50 10.63
N TYR A 71 -19.03 17.48 11.31
CA TYR A 71 -18.92 17.46 12.76
C TYR A 71 -18.06 18.61 13.33
N THR A 72 -17.70 19.60 12.51
CA THR A 72 -16.96 20.81 12.93
C THR A 72 -17.72 21.73 13.90
N GLU A 73 -18.96 21.37 14.26
CA GLU A 73 -19.78 22.04 15.29
C GLU A 73 -20.11 21.11 16.47
N ILE A 74 -19.27 20.12 16.77
CA ILE A 74 -19.48 19.30 17.97
C ILE A 74 -19.17 20.13 19.22
N THR A 75 -20.20 20.35 20.05
CA THR A 75 -20.05 20.82 21.44
C THR A 75 -19.78 19.68 22.44
N GLU A 76 -20.15 18.43 22.12
CA GLU A 76 -19.97 17.26 22.99
C GLU A 76 -19.56 15.97 22.24
N LEU A 77 -18.53 15.30 22.75
CA LEU A 77 -18.00 14.06 22.19
C LEU A 77 -18.95 12.87 22.45
N ASP A 78 -19.77 12.50 21.46
CA ASP A 78 -20.68 11.35 21.57
C ASP A 78 -19.93 10.01 21.36
N ALA A 79 -20.41 8.95 22.01
CA ALA A 79 -19.86 7.60 21.89
C ALA A 79 -19.94 7.06 20.46
N GLU A 80 -20.92 7.52 19.67
CA GLU A 80 -21.01 7.19 18.24
C GLU A 80 -19.87 7.81 17.44
N ILE A 81 -19.56 9.09 17.70
CA ILE A 81 -18.43 9.80 17.10
C ILE A 81 -17.11 9.11 17.48
N ILE A 82 -16.91 8.75 18.74
CA ILE A 82 -15.71 8.04 19.19
C ILE A 82 -15.51 6.74 18.40
N ARG A 83 -16.57 5.95 18.21
CA ARG A 83 -16.49 4.67 17.47
C ARG A 83 -16.18 4.86 15.99
N GLU A 84 -16.67 5.93 15.37
CA GLU A 84 -16.38 6.20 13.95
C GLU A 84 -14.96 6.73 13.73
N PHE A 85 -14.44 7.54 14.64
CA PHE A 85 -13.17 8.25 14.44
C PHE A 85 -11.96 7.56 15.04
N ILE A 86 -12.14 6.77 16.10
CA ILE A 86 -11.03 6.21 16.89
C ILE A 86 -10.97 4.69 16.67
N ASP A 87 -9.84 4.22 16.16
CA ASP A 87 -9.50 2.80 16.04
C ASP A 87 -9.28 2.20 17.44
N LYS A 88 -8.41 2.84 18.22
CA LYS A 88 -8.10 2.42 19.59
C LYS A 88 -7.53 3.55 20.43
N ILE A 89 -7.69 3.40 21.75
CA ILE A 89 -7.09 4.27 22.75
C ILE A 89 -6.14 3.43 23.61
N ILE A 90 -4.85 3.74 23.57
CA ILE A 90 -3.85 3.12 24.43
C ILE A 90 -3.65 4.00 25.65
N VAL A 91 -3.99 3.43 26.80
CA VAL A 91 -3.85 4.10 28.10
C VAL A 91 -2.65 3.49 28.81
N PHE A 92 -1.60 4.27 29.00
CA PHE A 92 -0.40 3.83 29.69
C PHE A 92 -0.63 3.83 31.21
N LYS A 93 0.23 3.09 31.92
CA LYS A 93 0.23 3.05 33.37
C LYS A 93 0.40 4.47 33.93
N ALA A 94 -0.35 4.79 34.99
CA ALA A 94 -0.20 6.06 35.66
C ALA A 94 1.17 6.15 36.35
N GLU A 95 1.90 7.23 36.08
CA GLU A 95 3.18 7.54 36.68
C GLU A 95 3.05 8.76 37.58
N LYS A 96 3.89 8.84 38.62
CA LYS A 96 3.91 9.98 39.52
C LYS A 96 5.13 10.83 39.15
N VAL A 97 4.89 11.94 38.48
CA VAL A 97 5.91 12.91 38.08
C VAL A 97 5.67 14.17 38.91
N ASP A 98 6.68 14.63 39.66
CA ASP A 98 6.59 15.83 40.52
C ASP A 98 5.40 15.82 41.51
N GLY A 99 5.15 14.66 42.13
CA GLY A 99 4.06 14.50 43.11
C GLY A 99 2.65 14.47 42.50
N ARG A 100 2.50 14.73 41.19
CA ARG A 100 1.25 14.64 40.45
C ARG A 100 1.15 13.30 39.72
N ARG A 101 -0.06 12.73 39.71
CA ARG A 101 -0.36 11.51 38.95
C ARG A 101 -0.60 11.90 37.50
N THR A 102 0.28 11.48 36.60
CA THR A 102 0.19 11.72 35.15
C THR A 102 -0.06 10.40 34.45
N GLN A 103 -0.95 10.41 33.45
CA GLN A 103 -1.30 9.21 32.71
C GLN A 103 -1.23 9.53 31.22
N ARG A 104 -0.32 8.85 30.51
CA ARG A 104 -0.17 9.06 29.06
C ARG A 104 -1.29 8.32 28.34
N ILE A 105 -1.90 8.99 27.37
CA ILE A 105 -2.92 8.42 26.50
C ILE A 105 -2.45 8.61 25.06
N GLN A 106 -2.52 7.56 24.25
CA GLN A 106 -2.33 7.63 22.81
C GLN A 106 -3.62 7.23 22.11
N ILE A 107 -4.12 8.12 21.26
CA ILE A 107 -5.35 7.91 20.48
C ILE A 107 -4.94 7.60 19.05
N PHE A 108 -5.41 6.48 18.52
CA PHE A 108 -5.22 6.07 17.14
C PHE A 108 -6.51 6.36 16.37
N TYR A 109 -6.43 7.21 15.36
CA TYR A 109 -7.57 7.56 14.54
C TYR A 109 -7.66 6.63 13.32
N ASN A 110 -8.87 6.20 12.97
CA ASN A 110 -9.15 5.28 11.85
C ASN A 110 -8.56 5.74 10.50
N CYS A 111 -8.32 7.05 10.34
CA CYS A 111 -8.01 7.63 9.03
C CYS A 111 -6.59 8.20 8.89
N ILE A 112 -5.86 8.45 9.98
CA ILE A 112 -4.58 9.17 9.96
C ILE A 112 -3.51 8.46 10.83
N GLY A 113 -3.86 7.38 11.53
CA GLY A 113 -2.96 6.74 12.49
C GLY A 113 -2.83 7.56 13.77
N ALA A 114 -1.66 7.53 14.41
CA ALA A 114 -1.41 8.27 15.64
C ALA A 114 -1.12 9.74 15.31
N ILE A 115 -1.97 10.65 15.80
CA ILE A 115 -1.69 12.09 15.81
C ILE A 115 -1.09 12.41 17.17
N ASP A 116 0.14 12.91 17.19
CA ASP A 116 0.67 13.59 18.36
C ASP A 116 0.00 14.96 18.44
N LEU A 117 -0.87 15.13 19.42
CA LEU A 117 -1.47 16.43 19.73
C LEU A 117 -0.34 17.36 20.22
N PRO A 118 -0.19 18.56 19.65
CA PRO A 118 0.76 19.54 20.17
C PRO A 118 0.38 19.94 21.59
N ASN A 119 1.40 20.08 22.45
CA ASN A 119 1.27 20.48 23.86
C ASN A 119 0.56 21.84 24.04
#